data_AF-A0A1I8HQH5-F1
#
_entry.id   AF-A0A1I8HQH5-F1
#
_cell.length_a   1.000
_cell.length_b   1.000
_cell.length_c   1.000
_cell.angle_alpha   90.00
_cell.angle_beta   90.00
_cell.angle_gamma   90.00
#
_symmetry.space_group_name_H-M   'P 1'
#
loop_
_entity.id
_entity.type
_entity.pdbx_description
1 polymer ?
#
loop_
_entity_poly.entity_id
_entity_poly.type
_entity_poly.pdbx_seq_one_letter_code
_entity_poly.pdbx_strand_id
1 'polypeptide(L)'
;VTLASDAASSERRWWASDESLSDYEVVKSFSVRSRIECTAAASSDSAVQLVAFNASSGLCAHFRCRLGLSHCRKCRSLNKAAPRGLWTAGSDCWTTVQHRVSGSVDFYRNWTQYQSEFGEGPDGNYWIGLNALHEITQHGSHKVRFLMKAWNGSEHWAEYSSFSVGPESDNYRLSVSGFSGSAGIGDCFSALNGQQFTTKDADHDTHSGNCAVIYHGAWWFTACHCTHPNGYYRDASVATGDPYAQGVIWRMYFGYYYSLMEFEMLVL
;
A
#
# COMPACT_ATOMS: atom_id res chain seq x y z
N VAL A 1 43.05 28.78 20.33
CA VAL A 1 41.84 29.10 21.13
C VAL A 1 40.76 29.42 20.11
N THR A 2 40.14 28.35 19.55
CA THR A 2 38.76 27.87 19.87
C THR A 2 37.70 28.71 19.14
N LEU A 3 36.71 28.20 18.41
CA LEU A 3 36.08 26.87 18.26
C LEU A 3 35.46 26.82 16.84
N ALA A 4 35.63 25.73 16.10
CA ALA A 4 34.56 24.76 15.80
C ALA A 4 33.23 25.42 15.38
N SER A 5 32.97 25.47 14.07
CA SER A 5 31.64 25.69 13.53
C SER A 5 30.85 24.38 13.63
N ASP A 6 29.78 24.44 14.40
CA ASP A 6 28.84 23.36 14.68
C ASP A 6 28.41 22.61 13.42
N ALA A 7 28.59 21.29 13.45
CA ALA A 7 27.82 20.38 12.62
C ALA A 7 26.36 20.51 13.07
N ALA A 8 25.53 21.17 12.26
CA ALA A 8 24.10 21.13 12.43
C ALA A 8 23.63 19.67 12.32
N SER A 9 23.40 19.02 13.47
CA SER A 9 22.61 17.80 13.48
C SER A 9 21.23 18.18 12.96
N SER A 10 20.83 17.62 11.82
CA SER A 10 19.48 17.78 11.32
C SER A 10 18.54 17.09 12.31
N GLU A 11 18.07 17.81 13.33
CA GLU A 11 17.08 17.28 14.26
C GLU A 11 15.88 16.78 13.47
N ARG A 12 15.59 15.49 13.63
CA ARG A 12 14.48 14.82 12.96
C ARG A 12 13.18 15.49 13.39
N ARG A 13 12.44 16.08 12.43
CA ARG A 13 11.16 16.72 12.72
C ARG A 13 10.06 15.69 12.98
N TRP A 14 9.22 15.98 13.95
CA TRP A 14 8.10 15.14 14.38
C TRP A 14 6.78 15.86 14.15
N TRP A 15 5.83 15.18 13.50
CA TRP A 15 4.52 15.72 13.15
C TRP A 15 3.43 15.00 13.92
N ALA A 16 2.45 15.72 14.45
CA ALA A 16 1.30 15.09 15.09
C ALA A 16 0.56 14.21 14.07
N SER A 17 0.11 13.04 14.50
CA SER A 17 -0.42 12.01 13.60
C SER A 17 -1.69 11.37 14.13
N ASP A 18 -2.56 10.95 13.23
CA ASP A 18 -3.79 10.18 13.47
C ASP A 18 -3.64 8.70 13.07
N GLU A 19 -2.39 8.23 12.98
CA GLU A 19 -2.05 6.89 12.52
C GLU A 19 -2.65 5.81 13.42
N SER A 20 -3.02 4.70 12.79
CA SER A 20 -3.21 3.45 13.51
C SER A 20 -1.85 2.89 13.93
N LEU A 21 -1.81 2.25 15.09
CA LEU A 21 -0.66 1.47 15.52
C LEU A 21 -0.61 0.07 14.87
N SER A 22 -1.60 -0.30 14.05
CA SER A 22 -1.66 -1.62 13.39
C SER A 22 -0.46 -1.89 12.49
N ASP A 23 0.11 -0.86 11.86
CA ASP A 23 1.28 -0.98 10.98
C ASP A 23 2.62 -0.93 11.71
N TYR A 24 2.57 -0.80 13.03
CA TYR A 24 3.71 -0.55 13.88
C TYR A 24 3.88 -1.62 14.97
N GLU A 25 5.12 -1.81 15.38
CA GLU A 25 5.46 -2.60 16.56
C GLU A 25 6.26 -1.75 17.56
N VAL A 26 6.12 -2.08 18.85
CA VAL A 26 6.82 -1.37 19.92
C VAL A 26 8.30 -1.75 19.90
N VAL A 27 9.17 -0.75 19.82
CA VAL A 27 10.62 -0.90 19.98
C VAL A 27 10.99 -0.91 21.46
N LYS A 28 10.50 0.09 22.20
CA LYS A 28 10.73 0.25 23.64
C LYS A 28 9.69 1.16 24.27
N SER A 29 9.49 1.01 25.57
CA SER A 29 8.68 1.90 26.39
C SER A 29 9.43 2.28 27.67
N PHE A 30 9.30 3.54 28.09
CA PHE A 30 10.01 4.10 29.24
C PHE A 30 9.33 5.37 29.73
N SER A 31 9.65 5.82 30.94
CA SER A 31 9.08 7.02 31.53
C SER A 31 9.94 8.25 31.22
N VAL A 32 9.29 9.34 30.83
CA VAL A 32 9.90 10.66 30.60
C VAL A 32 9.01 11.76 31.16
N ARG A 33 9.57 12.96 31.31
CA ARG A 33 8.85 14.10 31.90
C ARG A 33 8.03 14.87 30.88
N SER A 34 8.37 14.74 29.60
CA SER A 34 7.72 15.52 28.55
C SER A 34 7.78 14.82 27.18
N ARG A 35 6.90 15.28 26.27
CA ARG A 35 6.96 14.94 24.85
C ARG A 35 8.33 15.22 24.24
N ILE A 36 8.95 16.34 24.62
CA ILE A 36 10.24 16.78 24.05
C ILE A 36 11.31 15.74 24.34
N GLU A 37 11.38 15.24 25.58
CA GLU A 37 12.27 14.15 25.96
C GLU A 37 11.95 12.86 25.17
N CYS A 38 10.66 12.53 25.02
CA CYS A 38 10.22 11.36 24.27
C CYS A 38 10.67 11.38 22.80
N THR A 39 10.50 12.52 22.10
CA THR A 39 10.89 12.68 20.69
C THR A 39 12.40 12.85 20.51
N ALA A 40 13.08 13.49 21.47
CA ALA A 40 14.55 13.58 21.45
C ALA A 40 15.19 12.19 21.56
N ALA A 41 14.69 11.35 22.47
CA ALA A 41 15.14 9.97 22.63
C ALA A 41 14.85 9.08 21.41
N ALA A 42 13.85 9.42 20.59
CA ALA A 42 13.54 8.72 19.35
C ALA A 42 14.44 9.17 18.19
N SER A 43 14.93 10.41 18.22
CA SER A 43 15.70 11.00 17.12
C SER A 43 17.11 10.38 16.99
N SER A 44 17.60 9.71 18.04
CA SER A 44 18.85 8.95 18.00
C SER A 44 18.71 7.54 17.38
N ASP A 45 17.50 7.09 17.10
CA ASP A 45 17.21 5.77 16.52
C ASP A 45 16.48 5.95 15.18
N SER A 46 17.19 5.72 14.07
CA SER A 46 16.62 5.85 12.73
C SER A 46 15.51 4.85 12.43
N ALA A 47 15.43 3.73 13.16
CA ALA A 47 14.39 2.73 12.98
C ALA A 47 13.05 3.17 13.60
N VAL A 48 13.06 4.05 14.60
CA VAL A 48 11.84 4.59 15.19
C VAL A 48 11.18 5.53 14.18
N GLN A 49 9.94 5.28 13.81
CA GLN A 49 9.20 6.10 12.83
C GLN A 49 7.97 6.76 13.44
N LEU A 50 7.53 6.28 14.61
CA LEU A 50 6.40 6.82 15.35
C LEU A 50 6.70 6.82 16.85
N VAL A 51 6.18 7.81 17.55
CA VAL A 51 6.31 7.98 19.00
C VAL A 51 4.93 8.19 19.59
N ALA A 52 4.64 7.52 20.70
CA ALA A 52 3.49 7.79 21.54
C ALA A 52 3.93 8.36 22.90
N PHE A 53 3.29 9.44 23.35
CA PHE A 53 3.53 10.01 24.69
C PHE A 53 2.21 10.31 25.41
N ASN A 54 2.08 9.80 26.63
CA ASN A 54 0.96 10.07 27.52
C ASN A 54 1.38 11.05 28.63
N ALA A 55 0.82 12.26 28.61
CA ALA A 55 1.17 13.30 29.57
C ALA A 55 0.72 12.99 31.01
N SER A 56 -0.32 12.18 31.20
CA SER A 56 -0.84 11.83 32.53
C SER A 56 0.01 10.77 33.24
N SER A 57 0.58 9.82 32.49
CA SER A 57 1.42 8.75 33.05
C SER A 57 2.92 8.98 32.87
N GLY A 58 3.33 9.92 32.01
CA GLY A 58 4.72 10.10 31.60
C GLY A 58 5.23 8.96 30.70
N LEU A 59 4.37 8.05 30.25
CA LEU A 59 4.76 6.91 29.43
C LEU A 59 5.10 7.37 28.01
N CYS A 60 6.33 7.08 27.60
CA CYS A 60 6.84 7.22 26.24
C CYS A 60 6.98 5.83 25.61
N ALA A 61 6.50 5.67 24.39
CA ALA A 61 6.68 4.47 23.59
C ALA A 61 7.18 4.82 22.19
N HIS A 62 8.17 4.08 21.73
CA HIS A 62 8.77 4.22 20.40
C HIS A 62 8.34 3.06 19.53
N PHE A 63 8.06 3.34 18.26
CA PHE A 63 7.49 2.41 17.33
C PHE A 63 8.24 2.40 16.00
N ARG A 64 8.33 1.24 15.38
CA ARG A 64 8.84 1.06 14.02
C ARG A 64 7.82 0.29 13.17
N CYS A 65 7.98 0.35 11.86
CA CYS A 65 7.20 -0.47 10.92
C CYS A 65 7.38 -1.96 11.21
N ARG A 66 6.28 -2.71 11.36
CA ARG A 66 6.36 -4.16 11.66
C ARG A 66 7.02 -4.97 10.55
N LEU A 67 6.83 -4.56 9.29
CA LEU A 67 7.39 -5.24 8.12
C LEU A 67 8.82 -4.80 7.79
N GLY A 68 9.47 -4.02 8.68
CA GLY A 68 10.82 -3.49 8.45
C GLY A 68 10.92 -2.46 7.32
N LEU A 69 9.78 -1.96 6.84
CA LEU A 69 9.69 -1.02 5.72
C LEU A 69 10.14 0.39 6.12
N SER A 70 10.69 1.12 5.14
CA SER A 70 10.87 2.57 5.26
C SER A 70 9.51 3.25 5.10
N HIS A 71 9.00 3.88 6.16
CA HIS A 71 7.73 4.60 6.22
C HIS A 71 6.48 3.71 6.05
N CYS A 72 5.63 3.65 7.08
CA CYS A 72 4.32 2.96 7.03
C CYS A 72 3.13 3.89 7.30
N ARG A 73 3.40 5.20 7.38
CA ARG A 73 2.39 6.23 7.58
C ARG A 73 1.42 6.25 6.40
N LYS A 74 0.11 6.24 6.65
CA LYS A 74 -0.92 6.26 5.60
C LYS A 74 -1.74 7.55 5.68
N CYS A 75 -2.02 8.16 4.54
CA CYS A 75 -2.88 9.34 4.48
C CYS A 75 -4.31 8.91 4.81
N ARG A 76 -4.77 9.17 6.03
CA ARG A 76 -6.14 8.90 6.45
C ARG A 76 -7.01 10.14 6.28
N SER A 77 -8.31 9.92 6.07
CA SER A 77 -9.28 11.02 6.03
C SER A 77 -9.28 11.76 7.38
N LEU A 78 -9.08 13.08 7.32
CA LEU A 78 -9.04 14.01 8.46
C LEU A 78 -10.30 14.03 9.34
N ASN A 79 -11.33 13.26 8.97
CA ASN A 79 -12.60 13.16 9.69
C ASN A 79 -12.55 12.21 10.89
N LYS A 80 -11.45 11.47 11.10
CA LYS A 80 -11.23 10.72 12.35
C LYS A 80 -10.48 11.60 13.35
N ALA A 81 -11.05 11.78 14.54
CA ALA A 81 -10.36 12.50 15.61
C ALA A 81 -9.03 11.78 15.93
N ALA A 82 -7.91 12.48 15.74
CA ALA A 82 -6.59 11.93 15.99
C ALA A 82 -6.48 11.41 17.43
N PRO A 83 -5.90 10.21 17.66
CA PRO A 83 -5.48 9.81 18.99
C PRO A 83 -4.51 10.86 19.52
N ARG A 84 -4.89 11.56 20.60
CA ARG A 84 -3.99 12.52 21.25
C ARG A 84 -2.75 11.77 21.71
N GLY A 85 -1.58 12.20 21.24
CA GLY A 85 -0.33 11.67 21.74
C GLY A 85 0.50 10.84 20.76
N LEU A 86 0.22 10.87 19.44
CA LEU A 86 1.04 10.20 18.42
C LEU A 86 1.79 11.21 17.55
N TRP A 87 3.06 10.92 17.27
CA TRP A 87 3.91 11.72 16.40
C TRP A 87 4.72 10.85 15.44
N THR A 88 4.79 11.24 14.17
CA THR A 88 5.53 10.53 13.12
C THR A 88 6.75 11.31 12.65
N ALA A 89 7.77 10.58 12.23
CA ALA A 89 8.97 11.14 11.65
C ALA A 89 8.80 11.35 10.14
N GLY A 90 8.34 12.54 9.77
CA GLY A 90 8.08 12.94 8.39
C GLY A 90 6.62 13.34 8.14
N SER A 91 6.40 14.10 7.08
CA SER A 91 5.08 14.63 6.67
C SER A 91 4.49 13.94 5.45
N ASP A 92 5.26 13.09 4.77
CA ASP A 92 4.77 12.32 3.62
C ASP A 92 4.00 11.09 4.14
N CYS A 93 3.04 10.61 3.37
CA CYS A 93 2.25 9.43 3.71
C CYS A 93 1.82 8.68 2.46
N TRP A 94 1.63 7.38 2.61
CA TRP A 94 1.12 6.52 1.56
C TRP A 94 -0.39 6.71 1.38
N THR A 95 -0.84 6.91 0.15
CA THR A 95 -2.26 6.95 -0.20
C THR A 95 -2.71 5.56 -0.62
N THR A 96 -3.68 4.97 0.08
CA THR A 96 -4.31 3.72 -0.37
C THR A 96 -5.10 3.99 -1.64
N VAL A 97 -4.75 3.31 -2.73
CA VAL A 97 -5.39 3.46 -4.04
C VAL A 97 -6.24 2.25 -4.43
N GLN A 98 -5.97 1.10 -3.82
CA GLN A 98 -6.78 -0.11 -3.92
C GLN A 98 -6.68 -0.88 -2.61
N HIS A 99 -7.78 -1.48 -2.17
CA HIS A 99 -7.77 -2.35 -0.99
C HIS A 99 -8.83 -3.44 -1.11
N ARG A 100 -8.44 -4.69 -0.79
CA ARG A 100 -9.30 -5.86 -0.70
C ARG A 100 -9.23 -6.44 0.71
N VAL A 101 -10.38 -6.55 1.37
CA VAL A 101 -10.48 -7.09 2.76
C VAL A 101 -11.66 -8.02 2.97
N SER A 102 -12.62 -8.04 2.05
CA SER A 102 -13.81 -8.89 2.12
C SER A 102 -14.51 -8.99 0.76
N GLY A 103 -15.55 -9.82 0.66
CA GLY A 103 -16.41 -9.90 -0.52
C GLY A 103 -17.53 -8.84 -0.61
N SER A 104 -17.50 -7.77 0.19
CA SER A 104 -18.60 -6.80 0.29
C SER A 104 -18.80 -5.92 -0.94
N VAL A 105 -17.76 -5.73 -1.76
CA VAL A 105 -17.78 -4.88 -2.95
C VAL A 105 -17.42 -5.70 -4.18
N ASP A 106 -18.24 -5.60 -5.23
CA ASP A 106 -17.95 -6.21 -6.53
C ASP A 106 -16.91 -5.37 -7.29
N PHE A 107 -15.81 -6.02 -7.70
CA PHE A 107 -14.73 -5.44 -8.52
C PHE A 107 -14.85 -5.82 -10.01
N TYR A 108 -15.84 -6.61 -10.43
CA TYR A 108 -16.06 -6.92 -11.84
C TYR A 108 -16.88 -5.86 -12.55
N ARG A 109 -16.26 -4.68 -12.67
CA ARG A 109 -16.88 -3.46 -13.16
C ARG A 109 -16.46 -3.13 -14.59
N ASN A 110 -17.25 -2.25 -15.20
CA ASN A 110 -17.01 -1.79 -16.56
C ASN A 110 -15.98 -0.65 -16.60
N TRP A 111 -15.58 -0.22 -17.79
CA TRP A 111 -14.55 0.82 -17.99
C TRP A 111 -14.88 2.10 -17.24
N THR A 112 -16.07 2.66 -17.48
CA THR A 112 -16.51 3.93 -16.86
C THR A 112 -16.53 3.86 -15.33
N GLN A 113 -16.89 2.71 -14.75
CA GLN A 113 -16.85 2.51 -13.31
C GLN A 113 -15.42 2.46 -12.76
N TYR A 114 -14.46 1.90 -13.50
CA TYR A 114 -13.04 1.90 -13.10
C TYR A 114 -12.36 3.26 -13.24
N GLN A 115 -12.89 4.16 -14.07
CA GLN A 115 -12.39 5.53 -14.19
C GLN A 115 -12.61 6.36 -12.91
N SER A 116 -13.67 6.06 -12.17
CA SER A 116 -14.07 6.78 -10.96
C SER A 116 -13.87 5.96 -9.70
N GLU A 117 -13.86 6.64 -8.56
CA GLU A 117 -13.77 6.00 -7.25
C GLU A 117 -14.95 5.04 -7.00
N PHE A 118 -14.68 3.90 -6.36
CA PHE A 118 -15.73 3.06 -5.80
C PHE A 118 -15.29 2.29 -4.55
N GLY A 119 -16.28 1.84 -3.79
CA GLY A 119 -16.09 0.99 -2.61
C GLY A 119 -16.48 1.70 -1.31
N GLU A 120 -15.86 1.28 -0.22
CA GLU A 120 -16.17 1.65 1.16
C GLU A 120 -15.13 2.63 1.76
N GLY A 121 -14.19 3.09 0.92
CA GLY A 121 -13.08 3.95 1.30
C GLY A 121 -11.81 3.19 1.73
N PRO A 122 -10.68 3.90 1.93
CA PRO A 122 -9.36 3.31 2.15
C PRO A 122 -9.23 2.23 3.25
N ASP A 123 -10.06 2.30 4.29
CA ASP A 123 -10.06 1.34 5.40
C ASP A 123 -10.92 0.07 5.12
N GLY A 124 -11.67 0.05 4.01
CA GLY A 124 -12.51 -1.07 3.55
C GLY A 124 -12.13 -1.54 2.15
N ASN A 125 -13.07 -2.15 1.42
CA ASN A 125 -12.82 -2.48 0.01
C ASN A 125 -12.83 -1.20 -0.85
N TYR A 126 -11.76 -0.92 -1.59
CA TYR A 126 -11.58 0.40 -2.21
C TYR A 126 -10.88 0.35 -3.57
N TRP A 127 -11.25 1.28 -4.44
CA TRP A 127 -10.53 1.65 -5.66
C TRP A 127 -10.64 3.16 -5.86
N ILE A 128 -9.51 3.85 -6.02
CA ILE A 128 -9.46 5.32 -6.14
C ILE A 128 -10.01 5.86 -7.46
N GLY A 129 -10.06 5.04 -8.52
CA GLY A 129 -10.40 5.46 -9.87
C GLY A 129 -9.16 5.72 -10.73
N LEU A 130 -9.18 5.31 -12.01
CA LEU A 130 -8.07 5.51 -12.93
C LEU A 130 -7.76 7.00 -13.19
N ASN A 131 -8.77 7.86 -13.17
CA ASN A 131 -8.59 9.31 -13.33
C ASN A 131 -7.74 9.88 -12.19
N ALA A 132 -8.14 9.61 -10.95
CA ALA A 132 -7.41 10.07 -9.78
C ALA A 132 -6.02 9.41 -9.71
N LEU A 133 -5.89 8.13 -10.05
CA LEU A 133 -4.60 7.44 -10.06
C LEU A 133 -3.63 8.04 -11.09
N HIS A 134 -4.11 8.40 -12.27
CA HIS A 134 -3.32 9.16 -13.25
C HIS A 134 -2.93 10.53 -12.69
N GLU A 135 -3.88 11.30 -12.16
CA GLU A 135 -3.65 12.66 -11.65
C GLU A 135 -2.59 12.70 -10.55
N ILE A 136 -2.59 11.73 -9.64
CA ILE A 136 -1.61 11.68 -8.54
C ILE A 136 -0.26 11.06 -8.96
N THR A 137 -0.14 10.50 -10.17
CA THR A 137 1.10 9.86 -10.64
C THR A 137 1.71 10.41 -11.92
N GLN A 138 1.06 11.39 -12.57
CA GLN A 138 1.51 11.97 -13.85
C GLN A 138 2.77 12.83 -13.75
N HIS A 139 3.18 13.26 -12.55
CA HIS A 139 4.28 14.21 -12.36
C HIS A 139 5.25 13.76 -11.28
N GLY A 140 6.53 13.66 -11.63
CA GLY A 140 7.56 13.23 -10.69
C GLY A 140 7.67 11.70 -10.62
N SER A 141 8.47 11.23 -9.66
CA SER A 141 8.68 9.81 -9.44
C SER A 141 7.88 9.38 -8.22
N HIS A 142 6.92 8.49 -8.42
CA HIS A 142 6.13 7.91 -7.35
C HIS A 142 6.56 6.48 -7.08
N LYS A 143 6.36 6.05 -5.84
CA LYS A 143 6.50 4.64 -5.48
C LYS A 143 5.13 4.00 -5.42
N VAL A 144 5.08 2.70 -5.71
CA VAL A 144 3.91 1.88 -5.39
C VAL A 144 4.32 0.74 -4.48
N ARG A 145 3.50 0.47 -3.47
CA ARG A 145 3.67 -0.62 -2.53
C ARG A 145 2.42 -1.49 -2.50
N PHE A 146 2.64 -2.79 -2.52
CA PHE A 146 1.64 -3.81 -2.31
C PHE A 146 1.86 -4.44 -0.94
N LEU A 147 0.86 -4.39 -0.08
CA LEU A 147 0.81 -5.14 1.18
C LEU A 147 -0.13 -6.32 1.01
N MET A 148 0.31 -7.49 1.44
CA MET A 148 -0.41 -8.75 1.24
C MET A 148 -0.45 -9.54 2.53
N LYS A 149 -1.63 -10.06 2.86
CA LYS A 149 -1.82 -10.94 4.01
C LYS A 149 -2.50 -12.22 3.57
N ALA A 150 -1.92 -13.34 4.00
CA ALA A 150 -2.49 -14.66 3.76
C ALA A 150 -3.42 -15.07 4.92
N TRP A 151 -4.29 -16.03 4.67
CA TRP A 151 -5.24 -16.57 5.66
C TRP A 151 -4.57 -17.24 6.86
N ASN A 152 -3.29 -17.63 6.74
CA ASN A 152 -2.48 -18.12 7.87
C ASN A 152 -1.85 -16.98 8.71
N GLY A 153 -2.15 -15.73 8.41
CA GLY A 153 -1.63 -14.54 9.10
C GLY A 153 -0.25 -14.07 8.63
N SER A 154 0.40 -14.79 7.69
CA SER A 154 1.68 -14.32 7.15
C SER A 154 1.51 -13.08 6.29
N GLU A 155 2.46 -12.15 6.41
CA GLU A 155 2.43 -10.85 5.77
C GLU A 155 3.61 -10.70 4.81
N HIS A 156 3.33 -10.13 3.64
CA HIS A 156 4.25 -10.02 2.52
C HIS A 156 4.11 -8.65 1.89
N TRP A 157 5.16 -8.20 1.20
CA TRP A 157 5.12 -6.93 0.51
C TRP A 157 5.95 -6.93 -0.77
N ALA A 158 5.56 -6.08 -1.71
CA ALA A 158 6.33 -5.74 -2.90
C ALA A 158 6.29 -4.22 -3.09
N GLU A 159 7.43 -3.59 -3.38
CA GLU A 159 7.55 -2.16 -3.61
C GLU A 159 8.32 -1.90 -4.90
N TYR A 160 7.89 -0.90 -5.67
CA TYR A 160 8.53 -0.47 -6.90
C TYR A 160 8.91 1.01 -6.75
N SER A 161 10.17 1.33 -7.05
CA SER A 161 10.71 2.68 -6.84
C SER A 161 10.21 3.71 -7.84
N SER A 162 9.58 3.28 -8.94
CA SER A 162 8.96 4.14 -9.94
C SER A 162 7.65 3.53 -10.39
N PHE A 163 6.58 4.32 -10.37
CA PHE A 163 5.24 3.97 -10.79
C PHE A 163 4.52 5.16 -11.39
N SER A 164 3.85 4.97 -12.52
CA SER A 164 2.90 5.94 -13.06
C SER A 164 1.84 5.28 -13.93
N VAL A 165 0.71 5.98 -14.05
CA VAL A 165 -0.41 5.60 -14.91
C VAL A 165 -0.59 6.68 -15.98
N GLY A 166 -0.66 6.27 -17.25
CA GLY A 166 -0.87 7.16 -18.38
C GLY A 166 -2.27 7.79 -18.40
N PRO A 167 -2.52 8.75 -19.30
CA PRO A 167 -3.84 9.34 -19.49
C PRO A 167 -4.82 8.32 -20.10
N GLU A 168 -6.11 8.65 -20.07
CA GLU A 168 -7.16 7.87 -20.75
C GLU A 168 -6.88 7.68 -22.25
N SER A 169 -6.30 8.69 -22.91
CA SER A 169 -5.93 8.61 -24.34
C SER A 169 -4.86 7.56 -24.67
N ASP A 170 -4.17 7.04 -23.66
CA ASP A 170 -3.28 5.88 -23.76
C ASP A 170 -3.79 4.70 -22.91
N ASN A 171 -5.11 4.64 -22.71
CA ASN A 171 -5.82 3.59 -21.97
C ASN A 171 -5.20 3.32 -20.59
N TYR A 172 -4.79 4.39 -19.90
CA TYR A 172 -4.17 4.33 -18.58
C TYR A 172 -2.96 3.40 -18.50
N ARG A 173 -2.08 3.41 -19.51
CA ARG A 173 -0.90 2.54 -19.58
C ARG A 173 -0.07 2.57 -18.29
N LEU A 174 0.29 1.40 -17.79
CA LEU A 174 1.17 1.23 -16.64
C LEU A 174 2.63 1.48 -17.01
N SER A 175 3.34 2.28 -16.21
CA SER A 175 4.80 2.32 -16.17
C SER A 175 5.28 1.96 -14.79
N VAL A 176 6.14 0.95 -14.66
CA VAL A 176 6.66 0.50 -13.37
C VAL A 176 8.08 -0.07 -13.47
N SER A 177 8.91 0.20 -12.46
CA SER A 177 10.27 -0.35 -12.37
C SER A 177 10.85 -0.30 -10.94
N GLY A 178 11.98 -0.96 -10.74
CA GLY A 178 12.73 -0.91 -9.48
C GLY A 178 12.11 -1.75 -8.36
N PHE A 179 11.78 -3.01 -8.67
CA PHE A 179 11.21 -3.97 -7.74
C PHE A 179 12.12 -4.24 -6.53
N SER A 180 11.48 -4.29 -5.36
CA SER A 180 11.97 -4.85 -4.12
C SER A 180 10.80 -5.55 -3.41
N GLY A 181 11.09 -6.52 -2.54
CA GLY A 181 10.01 -7.28 -1.90
C GLY A 181 10.47 -8.05 -0.68
N SER A 182 9.50 -8.58 0.07
CA SER A 182 9.75 -9.55 1.12
C SER A 182 10.39 -10.83 0.55
N ALA A 183 11.09 -11.58 1.40
CA ALA A 183 11.84 -12.76 0.97
C ALA A 183 10.95 -13.77 0.20
N GLY A 184 11.35 -14.07 -1.04
CA GLY A 184 10.68 -15.07 -1.88
C GLY A 184 9.39 -14.61 -2.58
N ILE A 185 8.89 -13.39 -2.33
CA ILE A 185 7.59 -12.95 -2.88
C ILE A 185 7.53 -12.97 -4.41
N GLY A 186 8.67 -12.75 -5.07
CA GLY A 186 8.82 -12.70 -6.52
C GLY A 186 8.21 -11.43 -7.13
N ASP A 187 8.68 -11.06 -8.32
CA ASP A 187 8.22 -9.87 -9.05
C ASP A 187 7.09 -10.23 -10.04
N CYS A 188 5.85 -9.96 -9.65
CA CYS A 188 4.71 -10.16 -10.55
C CYS A 188 4.27 -8.91 -11.32
N PHE A 189 4.66 -7.71 -10.89
CA PHE A 189 4.07 -6.47 -11.44
C PHE A 189 4.94 -5.88 -12.55
N SER A 190 6.27 -6.05 -12.52
CA SER A 190 7.14 -5.59 -13.62
C SER A 190 6.81 -6.24 -14.95
N ALA A 191 6.30 -7.48 -14.95
CA ALA A 191 5.84 -8.16 -16.16
C ALA A 191 4.65 -7.46 -16.84
N LEU A 192 3.93 -6.60 -16.11
CA LEU A 192 2.80 -5.83 -16.61
C LEU A 192 3.21 -4.42 -17.08
N ASN A 193 4.51 -4.08 -16.98
CA ASN A 193 5.01 -2.80 -17.44
C ASN A 193 4.68 -2.57 -18.93
N GLY A 194 4.21 -1.36 -19.24
CA GLY A 194 3.80 -0.98 -20.58
C GLY A 194 2.43 -1.50 -21.02
N GLN A 195 1.71 -2.28 -20.20
CA GLN A 195 0.37 -2.76 -20.57
C GLN A 195 -0.69 -1.67 -20.36
N GLN A 196 -1.74 -1.74 -21.16
CA GLN A 196 -2.93 -0.88 -21.04
C GLN A 196 -3.95 -1.52 -20.11
N PHE A 197 -4.78 -0.70 -19.48
CA PHE A 197 -5.83 -1.20 -18.58
C PHE A 197 -6.94 -1.88 -19.39
N THR A 198 -7.48 -2.98 -18.87
CA THR A 198 -8.52 -3.77 -19.55
C THR A 198 -9.66 -4.09 -18.59
N THR A 199 -10.89 -3.91 -19.07
CA THR A 199 -12.14 -4.29 -18.39
C THR A 199 -12.97 -5.22 -19.27
N LYS A 200 -14.08 -5.72 -18.74
CA LYS A 200 -14.99 -6.62 -19.47
C LYS A 200 -15.58 -6.05 -20.76
N ASP A 201 -15.60 -4.72 -20.88
CA ASP A 201 -16.18 -3.96 -22.00
C ASP A 201 -15.14 -3.12 -22.78
N ALA A 202 -13.87 -3.17 -22.39
CA ALA A 202 -12.77 -2.49 -23.06
C ALA A 202 -11.52 -3.38 -23.03
N ASP A 203 -11.26 -4.09 -24.14
CA ASP A 203 -10.18 -5.06 -24.29
C ASP A 203 -8.93 -4.39 -24.88
N HIS A 204 -7.90 -4.22 -24.05
CA HIS A 204 -6.62 -3.63 -24.42
C HIS A 204 -5.43 -4.53 -24.02
N ASP A 205 -5.70 -5.79 -23.71
CA ASP A 205 -4.67 -6.74 -23.33
C ASP A 205 -4.02 -7.37 -24.57
N THR A 206 -3.05 -8.27 -24.35
CA THR A 206 -2.27 -8.89 -25.44
C THR A 206 -2.72 -10.32 -25.75
N HIS A 207 -3.78 -10.79 -25.08
CA HIS A 207 -4.34 -12.11 -25.29
C HIS A 207 -5.29 -12.11 -26.49
N SER A 208 -5.57 -13.29 -27.06
CA SER A 208 -6.48 -13.41 -28.22
C SER A 208 -7.97 -13.26 -27.88
N GLY A 209 -8.27 -13.04 -26.60
CA GLY A 209 -9.60 -12.78 -26.09
C GLY A 209 -9.49 -12.12 -24.72
N ASN A 210 -10.57 -11.57 -24.21
CA ASN A 210 -10.52 -10.63 -23.10
C ASN A 210 -10.16 -11.28 -21.74
N CYS A 211 -8.98 -10.96 -21.21
CA CYS A 211 -8.50 -11.44 -19.91
C CYS A 211 -9.39 -10.98 -18.74
N ALA A 212 -9.96 -9.77 -18.81
CA ALA A 212 -10.89 -9.28 -17.79
C ALA A 212 -12.16 -10.14 -17.71
N VAL A 213 -12.65 -10.66 -18.84
CA VAL A 213 -13.78 -11.61 -18.87
C VAL A 213 -13.35 -13.00 -18.38
N ILE A 214 -12.21 -13.51 -18.83
CA ILE A 214 -11.72 -14.86 -18.48
C ILE A 214 -11.40 -14.97 -16.98
N TYR A 215 -10.74 -13.94 -16.43
CA TYR A 215 -10.26 -13.93 -15.05
C TYR A 215 -11.10 -13.09 -14.08
N HIS A 216 -12.19 -12.52 -14.59
CA HIS A 216 -13.24 -11.81 -13.86
C HIS A 216 -12.74 -10.66 -12.97
N GLY A 217 -12.33 -9.58 -13.60
CA GLY A 217 -11.92 -8.36 -12.91
C GLY A 217 -11.50 -7.28 -13.91
N ALA A 218 -10.57 -6.41 -13.51
CA ALA A 218 -9.93 -5.47 -14.40
C ALA A 218 -8.50 -5.20 -13.94
N TRP A 219 -7.58 -5.09 -14.90
CA TRP A 219 -6.18 -4.87 -14.60
C TRP A 219 -5.39 -4.44 -15.84
N TRP A 220 -4.11 -4.15 -15.64
CA TRP A 220 -3.11 -4.07 -16.71
C TRP A 220 -2.71 -5.48 -17.16
N PHE A 221 -3.65 -6.17 -17.83
CA PHE A 221 -3.45 -7.55 -18.27
C PHE A 221 -2.42 -7.64 -19.41
N THR A 222 -1.63 -8.72 -19.40
CA THR A 222 -0.81 -9.20 -20.52
C THR A 222 -1.56 -10.33 -21.25
N ALA A 223 -1.17 -11.58 -21.03
CA ALA A 223 -1.83 -12.78 -21.52
C ALA A 223 -1.73 -13.91 -20.47
N CYS A 224 -2.33 -13.79 -19.28
CA CYS A 224 -3.15 -12.68 -18.80
C CYS A 224 -2.52 -11.93 -17.62
N HIS A 225 -2.08 -12.60 -16.55
CA HIS A 225 -1.51 -11.89 -15.40
C HIS A 225 -0.60 -12.77 -14.56
N CYS A 226 0.37 -12.14 -13.88
CA CYS A 226 1.05 -12.73 -12.72
C CYS A 226 0.39 -12.31 -11.40
N THR A 227 -0.11 -11.08 -11.33
CA THR A 227 -0.87 -10.53 -10.19
C THR A 227 -2.22 -10.01 -10.68
N HIS A 228 -3.28 -10.33 -9.96
CA HIS A 228 -4.64 -9.86 -10.25
C HIS A 228 -5.35 -9.60 -8.92
N PRO A 229 -5.21 -8.40 -8.36
CA PRO A 229 -5.80 -8.09 -7.06
C PRO A 229 -7.28 -7.69 -7.16
N ASN A 230 -7.82 -7.54 -8.37
CA ASN A 230 -9.19 -7.11 -8.65
C ASN A 230 -10.13 -8.26 -9.01
N GLY A 231 -9.72 -9.52 -8.80
CA GLY A 231 -10.55 -10.69 -9.00
C GLY A 231 -11.61 -10.89 -7.91
N TYR A 232 -12.26 -12.05 -7.95
CA TYR A 232 -13.20 -12.46 -6.91
C TYR A 232 -12.50 -12.54 -5.56
N TYR A 233 -13.14 -11.95 -4.55
CA TYR A 233 -12.72 -12.19 -3.18
C TYR A 233 -13.18 -13.58 -2.74
N ARG A 234 -12.31 -14.32 -2.06
CA ARG A 234 -12.60 -15.67 -1.55
C ARG A 234 -12.34 -15.70 -0.05
N ASP A 235 -13.36 -16.04 0.73
CA ASP A 235 -13.22 -16.24 2.17
C ASP A 235 -12.36 -17.47 2.49
N ALA A 236 -11.87 -17.54 3.74
CA ALA A 236 -10.94 -18.57 4.22
C ALA A 236 -11.31 -20.01 3.81
N SER A 237 -12.59 -20.37 3.89
CA SER A 237 -13.08 -21.72 3.63
C SER A 237 -12.95 -22.16 2.17
N VAL A 238 -12.82 -21.21 1.24
CA VAL A 238 -12.76 -21.43 -0.21
C VAL A 238 -11.62 -20.64 -0.86
N ALA A 239 -10.65 -20.19 -0.07
CA ALA A 239 -9.51 -19.41 -0.54
C ALA A 239 -8.53 -20.22 -1.38
N THR A 240 -8.54 -21.55 -1.24
CA THR A 240 -7.71 -22.48 -2.03
C THR A 240 -8.57 -23.34 -2.94
N GLY A 241 -8.20 -23.43 -4.21
CA GLY A 241 -8.88 -24.25 -5.22
C GLY A 241 -9.54 -23.44 -6.32
N ASP A 242 -10.50 -24.05 -7.01
CA ASP A 242 -11.17 -23.46 -8.18
C ASP A 242 -12.07 -22.27 -7.84
N PRO A 243 -12.36 -21.38 -8.82
CA PRO A 243 -11.71 -21.25 -10.13
C PRO A 243 -10.23 -20.83 -10.10
N TYR A 244 -9.46 -21.45 -11.00
CA TYR A 244 -8.07 -21.10 -11.31
C TYR A 244 -7.91 -19.61 -11.65
N ALA A 245 -6.99 -18.93 -10.95
CA ALA A 245 -6.52 -17.57 -11.22
C ALA A 245 -7.58 -16.44 -11.19
N GLN A 246 -8.81 -16.70 -10.74
CA GLN A 246 -9.86 -15.68 -10.64
C GLN A 246 -9.97 -15.02 -9.25
N GLY A 247 -9.09 -15.38 -8.30
CA GLY A 247 -9.08 -14.82 -6.95
C GLY A 247 -8.39 -13.45 -6.84
N VAL A 248 -8.03 -13.06 -5.61
CA VAL A 248 -7.05 -12.01 -5.33
C VAL A 248 -5.66 -12.64 -5.39
N ILE A 249 -5.00 -12.54 -6.55
CA ILE A 249 -3.84 -13.38 -6.90
C ILE A 249 -2.51 -12.64 -6.83
N TRP A 250 -1.50 -13.29 -6.24
CA TRP A 250 -0.07 -13.03 -6.47
C TRP A 250 0.66 -14.35 -6.75
N ARG A 251 0.90 -14.64 -8.04
CA ARG A 251 1.27 -15.99 -8.50
C ARG A 251 2.63 -16.47 -8.01
N MET A 252 3.68 -15.65 -8.05
CA MET A 252 5.05 -16.17 -7.87
C MET A 252 5.28 -16.89 -6.55
N TYR A 253 4.63 -16.42 -5.47
CA TYR A 253 4.72 -17.04 -4.15
C TYR A 253 3.51 -17.94 -3.82
N PHE A 254 2.29 -17.48 -4.09
CA PHE A 254 1.07 -18.17 -3.65
C PHE A 254 0.46 -19.11 -4.70
N GLY A 255 0.86 -18.98 -5.97
CA GLY A 255 0.26 -19.68 -7.09
C GLY A 255 -1.09 -19.10 -7.53
N TYR A 256 -1.72 -19.75 -8.51
CA TYR A 256 -3.00 -19.29 -9.09
C TYR A 256 -4.24 -19.84 -8.38
N TYR A 257 -4.08 -20.86 -7.55
CA TYR A 257 -5.19 -21.48 -6.82
C TYR A 257 -5.40 -20.91 -5.43
N TYR A 258 -4.64 -19.88 -5.04
CA TYR A 258 -4.72 -19.27 -3.72
C TYR A 258 -5.12 -17.81 -3.82
N SER A 259 -6.23 -17.45 -3.17
CA SER A 259 -6.69 -16.07 -3.02
C SER A 259 -6.25 -15.49 -1.68
N LEU A 260 -5.60 -14.33 -1.73
CA LEU A 260 -5.15 -13.60 -0.55
C LEU A 260 -6.32 -13.12 0.31
N MET A 261 -6.05 -12.98 1.62
CA MET A 261 -7.01 -12.48 2.61
C MET A 261 -7.07 -10.95 2.56
N GLU A 262 -5.93 -10.28 2.60
CA GLU A 262 -5.87 -8.82 2.42
C GLU A 262 -4.87 -8.49 1.31
N PHE A 263 -5.24 -7.52 0.48
CA PHE A 263 -4.38 -6.98 -0.57
C PHE A 263 -4.59 -5.48 -0.65
N GLU A 264 -3.54 -4.70 -0.45
CA GLU A 264 -3.60 -3.24 -0.46
C GLU A 264 -2.53 -2.68 -1.39
N MET A 265 -2.92 -1.77 -2.27
CA MET A 265 -2.03 -0.99 -3.13
C MET A 265 -1.96 0.44 -2.63
N LEU A 266 -0.75 0.94 -2.45
CA LEU A 266 -0.42 2.22 -1.85
C LEU A 266 0.49 3.01 -2.80
N VAL A 267 0.28 4.31 -2.94
CA VAL A 267 1.14 5.22 -3.71
C VAL A 267 1.76 6.28 -2.79
N LEU A 268 3.05 6.56 -2.97
CA LEU A 268 3.81 7.61 -2.28
C LEU A 268 4.43 8.56 -3.30
#